data_AF-X1F2A3-F1
#
_entry.id   AF-X1F2A3-F1
#
_cell.length_a   1.000
_cell.length_b   1.000
_cell.length_c   1.000
_cell.angle_alpha   90.00
_cell.angle_beta   90.00
_cell.angle_gamma   90.00
#
_symmetry.space_group_name_H-M   'P 1'
#
loop_
_entity.id
_entity.type
_entity.pdbx_description
1 polymer ?
#
loop_
_entity_poly.entity_id
_entity_poly.type
_entity_poly.pdbx_seq_one_letter_code
_entity_poly.pdbx_strand_id
1 'polypeptide(L)'
;MGLCGFKSIVGAAVTAAVVFLALAVNASKQFKSLAFTIWVLAFVACAMFYPDAFISWGGFELKETIAPLVQVILFGMGMTLTFDDFARVLKMPKGVFMGFGLQYTVMPLMGFTFAKAFGLRPEVAVGLILV
;
A
#
# COMPACT_ATOMS: atom_id res chain seq x y z
N MET A 1 34.64 -9.76 6.49
CA MET A 1 34.03 -9.46 7.80
C MET A 1 34.00 -7.95 8.07
N GLY A 2 33.48 -7.14 7.14
CA GLY A 2 33.51 -5.67 7.24
C GLY A 2 32.36 -4.92 6.54
N LEU A 3 31.39 -5.64 5.95
CA LEU A 3 30.27 -5.06 5.20
C LEU A 3 28.91 -5.13 5.94
N CYS A 4 28.84 -5.82 7.09
CA CYS A 4 27.62 -5.91 7.91
C CYS A 4 27.40 -4.70 8.83
N GLY A 5 28.47 -4.05 9.31
CA GLY A 5 28.36 -2.92 10.25
C GLY A 5 27.80 -1.65 9.61
N PHE A 6 28.12 -1.39 8.34
CA PHE A 6 27.69 -0.18 7.62
C PHE A 6 26.20 -0.25 7.23
N LYS A 7 25.70 -1.42 6.81
CA LYS A 7 24.28 -1.62 6.49
C LYS A 7 23.36 -1.42 7.70
N SER A 8 23.83 -1.79 8.90
CA SER A 8 23.05 -1.68 10.14
C SER A 8 22.96 -0.23 10.65
N ILE A 9 24.06 0.54 10.56
CA ILE A 9 24.06 1.97 10.94
C ILE A 9 23.29 2.83 9.94
N VAL A 10 23.47 2.59 8.64
CA VAL A 10 22.72 3.32 7.60
C VAL A 10 21.23 2.96 7.66
N GLY A 11 20.89 1.69 7.90
CA GLY A 11 19.50 1.28 8.08
C GLY A 11 18.83 1.92 9.29
N ALA A 12 19.50 1.93 10.45
CA ALA A 12 19.01 2.61 11.65
C ALA A 12 18.89 4.14 11.47
N ALA A 13 19.83 4.77 10.75
CA ALA A 13 19.78 6.20 10.48
C ALA A 13 18.64 6.57 9.52
N VAL A 14 18.37 5.76 8.49
CA VAL A 14 17.28 6.00 7.53
C VAL A 14 15.92 5.74 8.19
N THR A 15 15.77 4.67 8.98
CA THR A 15 14.51 4.44 9.72
C THR A 15 14.25 5.55 10.74
N ALA A 16 15.27 5.96 11.49
CA ALA A 16 15.15 7.06 12.43
C ALA A 16 14.81 8.39 11.73
N ALA A 17 15.44 8.69 10.59
CA ALA A 17 15.16 9.91 9.81
C ALA A 17 13.73 9.93 9.27
N VAL A 18 13.22 8.82 8.74
CA VAL A 18 11.86 8.74 8.21
C VAL A 18 10.82 8.77 9.34
N VAL A 19 11.07 8.12 10.47
CA VAL A 19 10.20 8.19 11.65
C VAL A 19 10.20 9.59 12.28
N PHE A 20 11.35 10.25 12.33
CA PHE A 20 11.45 11.63 12.81
C PHE A 20 10.71 12.60 11.89
N LEU A 21 10.79 12.39 10.56
CA LEU A 21 9.99 13.12 9.58
C LEU A 21 8.48 12.87 9.76
N ALA A 22 8.07 11.63 10.04
CA ALA A 22 6.67 11.28 10.34
C ALA A 22 6.14 11.99 11.58
N LEU A 23 6.93 12.03 12.66
CA LEU A 23 6.59 12.74 13.89
C LEU A 23 6.55 14.26 13.68
N ALA A 24 7.49 14.82 12.91
CA ALA A 24 7.55 16.24 12.59
C ALA A 24 6.34 16.71 11.78
N VAL A 25 5.88 15.91 10.80
CA VAL A 25 4.69 16.27 10.01
C VAL A 25 3.40 16.10 10.83
N ASN A 26 3.33 15.11 11.72
CA ASN A 26 2.19 14.93 12.62
C ASN A 26 2.02 16.09 13.62
N ALA A 27 3.10 16.82 13.95
CA ALA A 27 3.04 18.02 14.79
C ALA A 27 2.39 19.24 14.10
N SER A 28 2.27 19.22 12.77
CA SER A 28 1.69 20.32 11.98
C SER A 28 0.22 20.06 11.62
N LYS A 29 -0.72 20.86 12.15
CA LYS A 29 -2.18 20.68 11.94
C LYS A 29 -2.65 20.79 10.47
N GLN A 30 -1.84 21.37 9.59
CA GLN A 30 -2.18 21.64 8.18
C GLN A 30 -1.98 20.42 7.25
N PHE A 31 -1.18 19.41 7.64
CA PHE A 31 -0.78 18.30 6.77
C PHE A 31 -1.36 16.93 7.17
N LYS A 32 -2.52 16.90 7.83
CA LYS A 32 -3.16 15.64 8.26
C LYS A 32 -3.41 14.63 7.13
N SER A 33 -3.70 15.09 5.92
CA SER A 33 -3.89 14.21 4.76
C SER A 33 -2.58 13.54 4.32
N LEU A 34 -1.42 14.17 4.53
CA LEU A 34 -0.11 13.59 4.22
C LEU A 34 0.41 12.68 5.33
N ALA A 35 -0.13 12.81 6.55
CA ALA A 35 0.30 12.00 7.68
C ALA A 35 0.15 10.49 7.39
N PHE A 36 -0.92 10.07 6.71
CA PHE A 36 -1.10 8.68 6.30
C PHE A 36 0.02 8.21 5.36
N THR A 37 0.30 8.96 4.28
CA THR A 37 1.36 8.63 3.32
C THR A 37 2.73 8.55 3.97
N ILE A 38 3.04 9.47 4.88
CA ILE A 38 4.34 9.52 5.56
C ILE A 38 4.47 8.35 6.55
N TRP A 39 3.40 7.98 7.25
CA TRP A 39 3.40 6.77 8.09
C TRP A 39 3.61 5.51 7.26
N VAL A 40 2.94 5.36 6.11
CA VAL A 40 3.17 4.23 5.19
C VAL A 40 4.63 4.18 4.76
N LEU A 41 5.22 5.30 4.37
CA LEU A 41 6.62 5.37 3.96
C LEU A 41 7.58 5.02 5.11
N ALA A 42 7.28 5.45 6.34
CA ALA A 42 8.02 5.07 7.55
C ALA A 42 7.96 3.57 7.82
N PHE A 43 6.78 2.95 7.74
CA PHE A 43 6.63 1.50 7.92
C PHE A 43 7.35 0.71 6.81
N VAL A 44 7.29 1.17 5.55
CA VAL A 44 8.02 0.54 4.44
C VAL A 44 9.53 0.63 4.65
N ALA A 45 10.05 1.80 5.06
CA ALA A 45 11.46 1.96 5.40
C ALA A 45 11.87 1.01 6.53
N CYS A 46 11.11 0.95 7.62
CA CYS A 46 11.36 0.02 8.72
C CYS A 46 11.35 -1.45 8.28
N ALA A 47 10.37 -1.85 7.46
CA ALA A 47 10.27 -3.23 6.95
C ALA A 47 11.46 -3.61 6.05
N MET A 48 12.00 -2.67 5.27
CA MET A 48 13.18 -2.91 4.42
C MET A 48 14.48 -3.12 5.19
N PHE A 49 14.66 -2.45 6.34
CA PHE A 49 15.91 -2.52 7.11
C PHE A 49 15.91 -3.57 8.23
N TYR A 50 14.73 -3.92 8.77
CA TYR A 50 14.57 -4.94 9.81
C TYR A 50 13.57 -6.03 9.38
N PRO A 51 13.86 -6.80 8.32
CA PRO A 51 12.94 -7.81 7.80
C PRO A 51 12.66 -8.95 8.81
N ASP A 52 13.63 -9.30 9.66
CA ASP A 52 13.48 -10.37 10.65
C ASP A 52 12.38 -10.09 11.69
N ALA A 53 12.13 -8.81 11.99
CA ALA A 53 11.06 -8.39 12.90
C ALA A 53 9.65 -8.56 12.31
N PHE A 54 9.53 -8.59 10.97
CA PHE A 54 8.26 -8.66 10.26
C PHE A 54 7.97 -10.03 9.64
N ILE A 55 8.94 -10.96 9.63
CA ILE A 55 8.79 -12.29 9.00
C ILE A 55 8.38 -13.36 10.01
N SER A 56 8.90 -13.33 11.25
CA SER A 56 8.58 -14.35 12.24
C SER A 56 8.57 -13.79 13.64
N TRP A 57 7.38 -13.72 14.23
CA TRP A 57 7.22 -13.41 15.64
C TRP A 57 6.83 -14.70 16.35
N GLY A 58 7.81 -15.40 16.93
CA GLY A 58 7.58 -16.58 17.77
C GLY A 58 7.06 -17.84 17.05
N GLY A 59 7.29 -18.00 15.74
CA GLY A 59 6.85 -19.17 14.96
C GLY A 59 5.58 -18.93 14.12
N PHE A 60 5.00 -17.73 14.17
CA PHE A 60 3.93 -17.29 13.27
C PHE A 60 4.49 -16.42 12.14
N GLU A 61 4.18 -16.78 10.88
CA GLU A 61 4.44 -15.89 9.73
C GLU A 61 3.38 -14.78 9.72
N LEU A 62 3.78 -13.53 9.96
CA LEU A 62 2.88 -12.35 9.93
C LEU A 62 2.18 -12.16 8.58
N LYS A 63 2.67 -12.81 7.52
CA LYS A 63 2.04 -12.81 6.19
C LYS A 63 0.62 -13.36 6.25
N GLU A 64 0.35 -14.34 7.10
CA GLU A 64 -1.00 -14.91 7.27
C GLU A 64 -1.98 -13.87 7.83
N THR A 65 -1.49 -12.86 8.55
CA THR A 65 -2.32 -11.79 9.10
C THR A 65 -2.68 -10.70 8.07
N ILE A 66 -2.03 -10.67 6.89
CA ILE A 66 -2.34 -9.68 5.84
C ILE A 66 -3.78 -9.87 5.35
N ALA A 67 -4.19 -11.11 5.09
CA ALA A 67 -5.53 -11.40 4.60
C ALA A 67 -6.65 -10.95 5.56
N PRO A 68 -6.62 -11.29 6.88
CA PRO A 68 -7.63 -10.81 7.81
C PRO A 68 -7.57 -9.29 8.02
N LEU A 69 -6.39 -8.65 7.96
CA LEU A 69 -6.32 -7.18 8.01
C LEU A 69 -7.04 -6.54 6.81
N VAL A 70 -6.80 -7.04 5.59
CA VAL A 70 -7.48 -6.55 4.39
C VAL A 70 -8.99 -6.81 4.48
N GLN A 71 -9.41 -7.97 5.01
CA GLN A 71 -10.83 -8.26 5.25
C GLN A 71 -11.47 -7.26 6.21
N VAL A 72 -10.78 -6.88 7.29
CA VAL A 72 -11.27 -5.86 8.24
C VAL A 72 -11.39 -4.50 7.55
N ILE A 73 -10.44 -4.12 6.69
CA ILE A 73 -10.50 -2.85 5.93
C ILE A 73 -11.67 -2.87 4.94
N LEU A 74 -11.84 -3.96 4.18
CA LEU A 74 -12.95 -4.13 3.24
C LEU A 74 -14.31 -4.16 3.95
N PHE A 75 -14.37 -4.77 5.14
CA PHE A 75 -15.55 -4.74 6.00
C PHE A 75 -15.83 -3.33 6.53
N GLY A 76 -14.81 -2.60 6.97
CA GLY A 76 -14.93 -1.21 7.38
C GLY A 76 -15.49 -0.32 6.27
N MET A 77 -14.97 -0.45 5.05
CA MET A 77 -15.51 0.22 3.87
C MET A 77 -16.99 -0.17 3.63
N GLY A 78 -17.33 -1.46 3.75
CA GLY A 78 -18.70 -1.95 3.60
C GLY A 78 -19.68 -1.39 4.63
N MET A 79 -19.28 -1.29 5.90
CA MET A 79 -20.11 -0.71 6.97
C MET A 79 -20.41 0.78 6.77
N THR A 80 -19.57 1.51 6.01
CA THR A 80 -19.80 2.93 5.72
C THR A 80 -20.78 3.18 4.57
N LEU A 81 -21.15 2.15 3.81
CA LEU A 81 -22.10 2.27 2.70
C LEU A 81 -23.52 2.53 3.22
N THR A 82 -24.18 3.54 2.67
CA THR A 82 -25.55 3.88 3.03
C THR A 82 -26.54 3.47 1.92
N PHE A 83 -27.82 3.31 2.26
CA PHE A 83 -28.86 3.03 1.26
C PHE A 83 -28.97 4.12 0.18
N ASP A 84 -28.63 5.36 0.50
CA ASP A 84 -28.56 6.47 -0.46
C ASP A 84 -27.45 6.28 -1.50
N ASP A 85 -26.32 5.66 -1.15
CA ASP A 85 -25.25 5.35 -2.10
C ASP A 85 -25.71 4.31 -3.13
N PHE A 86 -26.44 3.28 -2.69
CA PHE A 86 -27.05 2.30 -3.60
C PHE A 86 -28.12 2.93 -4.50
N ALA A 87 -28.96 3.81 -3.94
CA ALA A 87 -29.95 4.54 -4.72
C ALA A 87 -29.29 5.47 -5.76
N ARG A 88 -28.15 6.09 -5.43
CA ARG A 88 -27.38 6.93 -6.35
C ARG A 88 -26.83 6.13 -7.54
N VAL A 89 -26.33 4.91 -7.28
CA VAL A 89 -25.87 3.99 -8.32
C VAL A 89 -27.00 3.68 -9.32
N LEU A 90 -28.22 3.42 -8.82
CA LEU A 90 -29.39 3.16 -9.66
C LEU A 90 -29.93 4.40 -10.39
N LYS A 91 -29.79 5.59 -9.80
CA LYS A 91 -30.18 6.87 -10.42
C LYS A 91 -29.25 7.30 -11.55
N MET A 92 -27.97 6.91 -11.51
CA MET A 92 -26.97 7.28 -12.52
C MET A 92 -26.28 6.07 -13.16
N PRO A 93 -27.02 5.15 -13.81
CA PRO A 93 -26.47 3.90 -14.30
C PRO A 93 -25.42 4.13 -15.40
N LYS A 94 -25.63 5.13 -16.28
CA LYS A 94 -24.68 5.44 -17.37
C LYS A 94 -23.28 5.80 -16.85
N GLY A 95 -23.21 6.60 -15.77
CA GLY A 95 -21.95 7.01 -15.17
C GLY A 95 -21.24 5.83 -14.49
N VAL A 96 -22.01 4.98 -13.81
CA VAL A 96 -21.49 3.77 -13.17
C VAL A 96 -20.93 2.81 -14.22
N PHE A 97 -21.70 2.44 -15.26
CA PHE A 97 -21.21 1.54 -16.31
C PHE A 97 -19.98 2.07 -17.03
N MET A 98 -19.91 3.38 -17.28
CA MET A 98 -18.73 3.99 -17.89
C MET A 98 -17.52 3.95 -16.94
N GLY A 99 -17.73 4.19 -15.65
CA GLY A 99 -16.70 4.05 -14.62
C GLY A 99 -16.19 2.62 -14.49
N PHE A 100 -17.10 1.63 -14.46
CA PHE A 100 -16.76 0.21 -14.50
C PHE A 100 -15.97 -0.14 -15.77
N GLY A 101 -16.43 0.29 -16.94
CA GLY A 101 -15.73 0.08 -18.20
C GLY A 101 -14.32 0.66 -18.18
N LEU A 102 -14.15 1.90 -17.70
CA LEU A 102 -12.84 2.52 -17.56
C LEU A 102 -11.97 1.78 -16.54
N GLN A 103 -12.49 1.44 -15.37
CA GLN A 103 -11.71 0.77 -14.32
C GLN A 103 -11.19 -0.59 -14.80
N TYR A 104 -12.04 -1.41 -15.40
CA TYR A 104 -11.67 -2.75 -15.85
C TYR A 104 -10.93 -2.78 -17.20
N THR A 105 -10.98 -1.70 -17.98
CA THR A 105 -10.24 -1.61 -19.26
C THR A 105 -8.92 -0.87 -19.09
N VAL A 106 -8.95 0.33 -18.51
CA VAL A 106 -7.78 1.21 -18.42
C VAL A 106 -6.76 0.67 -17.43
N MET A 107 -7.18 0.25 -16.23
CA MET A 107 -6.22 -0.21 -15.21
C MET A 107 -5.39 -1.41 -15.68
N PRO A 108 -5.98 -2.50 -16.21
CA PRO A 108 -5.20 -3.65 -16.68
C PRO A 108 -4.39 -3.34 -17.94
N LEU A 109 -4.92 -2.52 -18.85
CA LEU A 109 -4.23 -2.16 -20.09
C LEU A 109 -3.01 -1.27 -19.82
N MET A 110 -3.10 -0.38 -18.84
CA MET A 110 -1.96 0.39 -18.34
C MET A 110 -0.93 -0.54 -17.67
N GLY A 111 -1.36 -1.48 -16.83
CA GLY A 111 -0.47 -2.48 -16.22
C GLY A 111 0.29 -3.31 -17.27
N PHE A 112 -0.41 -3.79 -18.30
CA PHE A 112 0.16 -4.55 -19.41
C PHE A 112 1.14 -3.72 -20.26
N THR A 113 0.77 -2.48 -20.60
CA THR A 113 1.63 -1.61 -21.41
C THR A 113 2.92 -1.27 -20.67
N PHE A 114 2.86 -0.97 -19.36
CA PHE A 114 4.07 -0.76 -18.55
C PHE A 114 4.89 -2.04 -18.40
N ALA A 115 4.26 -3.19 -18.14
CA ALA A 115 4.96 -4.48 -18.06
C ALA A 115 5.79 -4.76 -19.33
N LYS A 116 5.21 -4.49 -20.51
CA LYS A 116 5.85 -4.67 -21.81
C LYS A 116 6.90 -3.60 -22.11
N ALA A 117 6.63 -2.33 -21.77
CA ALA A 117 7.54 -1.22 -22.05
C ALA A 117 8.84 -1.30 -21.24
N PHE A 118 8.76 -1.74 -19.98
CA PHE A 118 9.93 -1.87 -19.10
C PHE A 118 10.63 -3.24 -19.21
N GLY A 119 10.12 -4.18 -20.02
CA GLY A 119 10.72 -5.50 -20.20
C GLY A 119 10.84 -6.30 -18.90
N LEU A 120 9.85 -6.16 -18.02
CA LEU A 120 9.89 -6.76 -16.68
C LEU A 120 9.88 -8.29 -16.75
N ARG A 121 10.57 -8.92 -15.79
CA ARG A 121 10.51 -10.38 -15.61
C ARG A 121 9.06 -10.82 -15.35
N PRO A 122 8.68 -12.04 -15.76
CA PRO A 122 7.29 -12.50 -15.67
C PRO A 122 6.68 -12.36 -14.28
N GLU A 123 7.47 -12.56 -13.22
CA GLU A 123 6.97 -12.53 -11.84
C GLU A 123 6.57 -11.11 -11.40
N VAL A 124 7.35 -10.09 -11.81
CA VAL A 124 7.05 -8.69 -11.47
C VAL A 124 5.96 -8.14 -12.38
N ALA A 125 5.92 -8.58 -13.64
CA ALA A 125 4.87 -8.23 -14.58
C ALA A 125 3.49 -8.71 -14.11
N VAL A 126 3.39 -9.95 -13.61
CA VAL A 126 2.14 -10.47 -13.04
C VAL A 126 1.69 -9.63 -11.85
N GLY A 127 2.62 -9.27 -10.95
CA GLY A 127 2.30 -8.39 -9.81
C GLY A 127 1.78 -7.02 -10.22
N LEU A 128 2.32 -6.44 -11.31
CA LEU A 128 1.89 -5.15 -11.83
C LEU A 128 0.51 -5.20 -12.51
N ILE A 129 0.17 -6.31 -13.17
CA ILE A 129 -1.13 -6.50 -13.84
C ILE A 129 -2.25 -6.84 -12.84
N LEU A 130 -1.89 -7.46 -11.70
CA LEU A 130 -2.84 -7.82 -10.63
C LEU A 130 -3.34 -6.61 -9.82
N VAL A 131 -2.61 -5.50 -9.83
CA VAL A 131 -3.03 -4.23 -9.23
C VAL A 131 -4.00 -3.54 -10.17
#